data_AF-A0A1U8IDK4-F1
#
_entry.id   AF-A0A1U8IDK4-F1
#
_cell.length_a   1.000
_cell.length_b   1.000
_cell.length_c   1.000
_cell.angle_alpha   90.00
_cell.angle_beta   90.00
_cell.angle_gamma   90.00
#
_symmetry.space_group_name_H-M   'P 1'
#
loop_
_entity.id
_entity.type
_entity.pdbx_description
1 polymer ?
#
loop_
_entity_poly.entity_id
_entity_poly.type
_entity_poly.pdbx_seq_one_letter_code
_entity_poly.pdbx_strand_id
1 'polypeptide(L)'
;MDPHNIEAVFSGKQKKNVSKIRNFLGLAGYYRRFVEGFFFIAAPLTKLLHKRVPFVWTDIQRESFEKLKTVLTQAPILIQPEPGKDFVVYSDVSHVSLGCVLMQDDKVVAYSSR
;
A
#
# COMPACT_ATOMS: atom_id res chain seq x y z
N MET A 1 -0.71 -8.81 3.66
CA MET A 1 -0.63 -9.47 2.35
C MET A 1 0.48 -10.49 2.46
N ASP A 2 0.25 -11.76 2.12
CA ASP A 2 1.29 -12.79 2.29
C ASP A 2 2.51 -12.48 1.39
N PRO A 3 3.74 -12.40 1.94
CA PRO A 3 4.95 -12.25 1.15
C PRO A 3 5.05 -13.26 0.00
N HIS A 4 4.58 -14.50 0.18
CA HIS A 4 4.56 -15.53 -0.87
C HIS A 4 3.63 -15.19 -2.04
N ASN A 5 2.48 -14.55 -1.77
CA ASN A 5 1.56 -14.14 -2.82
C ASN A 5 2.15 -12.99 -3.67
N ILE A 6 2.89 -12.07 -3.04
CA ILE A 6 3.58 -11.00 -3.75
C ILE A 6 4.75 -11.56 -4.56
N GLU A 7 5.53 -12.47 -3.98
CA GLU A 7 6.64 -13.11 -4.67
C GLU A 7 6.18 -13.95 -5.86
N ALA A 8 5.11 -14.72 -5.75
CA ALA A 8 4.57 -15.51 -6.85
C ALA A 8 4.17 -14.66 -8.08
N VAL A 9 3.68 -13.43 -7.87
CA VAL A 9 3.32 -12.52 -8.98
C VAL A 9 4.59 -12.03 -9.73
N PHE A 10 5.74 -11.97 -9.05
CA PHE A 10 6.95 -11.32 -9.54
C PHE A 10 8.20 -12.21 -9.68
N SER A 11 8.20 -13.46 -9.18
CA SER A 11 9.34 -14.39 -9.17
C SER A 11 9.57 -15.12 -10.50
N GLY A 12 8.66 -15.00 -11.46
CA GLY A 12 8.84 -15.60 -12.78
C GLY A 12 9.85 -14.84 -13.64
N LYS A 13 10.61 -15.56 -14.49
CA LYS A 13 11.45 -15.10 -15.63
C LYS A 13 10.74 -14.16 -16.64
N GLN A 14 9.50 -13.77 -16.36
CA GLN A 14 8.59 -13.09 -17.26
C GLN A 14 8.69 -11.58 -17.03
N LYS A 15 9.05 -10.87 -18.11
CA LYS A 15 9.20 -9.41 -18.19
C LYS A 15 8.10 -8.70 -17.39
N LYS A 16 8.49 -7.78 -16.50
CA LYS A 16 7.56 -6.86 -15.83
C LYS A 16 6.76 -6.15 -16.93
N ASN A 17 5.45 -6.30 -16.93
CA ASN A 17 4.56 -5.75 -17.94
C ASN A 17 3.41 -4.99 -17.25
N VAL A 18 2.80 -4.05 -17.97
CA VAL A 18 1.68 -3.20 -17.54
C VAL A 18 0.60 -4.01 -16.81
N SER A 19 0.26 -5.20 -17.31
CA SER A 19 -0.76 -6.08 -16.69
C SER A 19 -0.38 -6.51 -15.26
N LYS A 20 0.88 -6.89 -15.02
CA LYS A 20 1.35 -7.30 -13.68
C LYS A 20 1.38 -6.13 -12.71
N ILE A 21 1.82 -4.95 -13.17
CA ILE A 21 1.83 -3.73 -12.35
C ILE A 21 0.40 -3.31 -12.00
N ARG A 22 -0.53 -3.42 -12.96
CA ARG A 22 -1.96 -3.17 -12.71
C ARG A 22 -2.54 -4.12 -11.68
N ASN A 23 -2.26 -5.43 -11.80
CA ASN A 23 -2.73 -6.42 -10.84
C ASN A 23 -2.16 -6.14 -9.43
N PHE A 24 -0.85 -5.92 -9.33
CA PHE A 24 -0.21 -5.56 -8.07
C PHE A 24 -0.80 -4.31 -7.43
N LEU A 25 -0.95 -3.21 -8.19
CA LEU A 25 -1.56 -1.99 -7.69
C LEU A 25 -3.05 -2.18 -7.32
N GLY A 26 -3.76 -3.06 -8.01
CA GLY A 26 -5.13 -3.44 -7.68
C GLY A 26 -5.21 -4.12 -6.30
N LEU A 27 -4.32 -5.08 -6.04
CA LEU A 27 -4.22 -5.77 -4.74
C LEU A 27 -3.75 -4.81 -3.64
N ALA A 28 -2.70 -4.03 -3.92
CA ALA A 28 -2.17 -3.02 -3.00
C ALA A 28 -3.21 -1.93 -2.68
N GLY A 29 -4.11 -1.63 -3.61
CA GLY A 29 -5.16 -0.63 -3.46
C GLY A 29 -6.13 -0.92 -2.32
N TYR A 30 -6.38 -2.19 -1.97
CA TYR A 30 -7.16 -2.54 -0.78
C TYR A 30 -6.47 -2.05 0.50
N TYR A 31 -5.14 -2.16 0.55
CA TYR A 31 -4.32 -1.85 1.72
C TYR A 31 -3.89 -0.38 1.81
N ARG A 32 -4.28 0.47 0.84
CA ARG A 32 -3.87 1.89 0.79
C ARG A 32 -4.18 2.67 2.07
N ARG A 33 -5.20 2.27 2.83
CA ARG A 33 -5.62 2.90 4.09
C ARG A 33 -4.76 2.50 5.30
N PHE A 34 -3.87 1.53 5.13
CA PHE A 34 -3.00 1.02 6.19
C PHE A 34 -1.53 1.38 5.95
N VAL A 35 -1.26 2.10 4.86
CA VAL A 35 0.08 2.45 4.41
C VAL A 35 0.17 3.96 4.35
N GLU A 36 0.86 4.55 5.32
CA GLU A 36 1.15 5.97 5.31
C GLU A 36 1.92 6.35 4.04
N GLY A 37 1.50 7.42 3.38
CA GLY A 37 2.12 7.87 2.14
C GLY A 37 1.97 6.91 0.95
N PHE A 38 1.02 5.95 0.99
CA PHE A 38 0.79 4.98 -0.09
C PHE A 38 0.80 5.61 -1.48
N PHE A 39 0.11 6.74 -1.63
CA PHE A 39 0.02 7.44 -2.91
C PHE A 39 1.39 7.86 -3.45
N PHE A 40 2.25 8.41 -2.60
CA PHE A 40 3.60 8.82 -2.98
C PHE A 40 4.47 7.63 -3.35
N ILE A 41 4.35 6.53 -2.59
CA ILE A 41 5.11 5.30 -2.86
C ILE A 41 4.63 4.67 -4.16
N ALA A 42 3.33 4.64 -4.44
CA ALA A 42 2.74 4.01 -5.63
C ALA A 42 2.83 4.88 -6.91
N ALA A 43 3.06 6.18 -6.79
CA ALA A 43 3.03 7.11 -7.93
C ALA A 43 3.95 6.71 -9.10
N PRO A 44 5.21 6.28 -8.89
CA PRO A 44 6.08 5.84 -9.97
C PRO A 44 5.54 4.62 -10.74
N LEU A 45 4.82 3.73 -10.06
CA LEU A 45 4.20 2.54 -10.65
C LEU A 45 2.90 2.90 -11.39
N THR A 46 2.10 3.82 -10.84
CA THR A 46 0.88 4.32 -11.50
C THR A 46 1.20 5.02 -12.82
N LYS A 47 2.34 5.73 -12.89
CA LYS A 47 2.83 6.36 -14.13
C LYS A 47 3.06 5.36 -15.26
N LEU A 48 3.46 4.12 -14.94
CA LEU A 48 3.62 3.04 -15.94
C LEU A 48 2.29 2.59 -16.57
N LEU A 49 1.16 2.92 -15.93
CA LEU A 49 -0.18 2.56 -16.42
C LEU A 49 -0.82 3.65 -17.29
N HIS A 50 -0.21 4.82 -17.38
CA HIS A 50 -0.74 5.94 -18.15
C HIS A 50 -0.74 5.64 -19.65
N LYS A 51 -1.83 6.02 -20.33
CA LYS A 51 -1.91 5.92 -21.78
C LYS A 51 -0.81 6.77 -22.41
N ARG A 52 -0.17 6.25 -23.46
CA ARG A 52 0.92 6.90 -24.22
C ARG A 52 2.23 7.12 -23.44
N VAL A 53 2.36 6.57 -22.24
CA VAL A 53 3.66 6.51 -21.55
C VAL A 53 4.33 5.18 -21.90
N PRO A 54 5.58 5.19 -22.42
CA PRO A 54 6.32 3.96 -22.65
C PRO A 54 6.57 3.26 -21.32
N PHE A 55 6.43 1.93 -21.30
CA PHE A 55 6.77 1.14 -20.13
C PHE A 55 8.28 1.12 -19.95
N VAL A 56 8.79 1.97 -19.06
CA VAL A 56 10.22 2.06 -18.74
C VAL A 56 10.41 1.66 -17.28
N TRP A 57 11.07 0.53 -17.06
CA TRP A 57 11.37 0.04 -15.72
C TRP A 57 12.77 0.50 -15.29
N THR A 58 12.87 1.63 -14.60
CA THR A 58 14.14 2.13 -14.04
C THR A 58 14.26 1.79 -12.55
N ASP A 59 15.33 2.28 -11.93
CA ASP A 59 15.55 2.13 -10.49
C ASP A 59 14.45 2.81 -9.66
N ILE A 60 13.85 3.90 -10.15
CA ILE A 60 12.75 4.60 -9.47
C ILE A 60 11.53 3.68 -9.31
N GLN A 61 11.14 2.97 -10.38
CA GLN A 61 10.03 2.00 -10.31
C GLN A 61 10.41 0.77 -9.50
N ARG A 62 11.68 0.34 -9.55
CA ARG A 62 12.16 -0.78 -8.72
C ARG A 62 12.10 -0.43 -7.23
N GLU A 63 12.61 0.72 -6.83
CA GLU A 63 12.62 1.17 -5.44
C GLU A 63 11.20 1.38 -4.91
N SER A 64 10.36 2.04 -5.70
CA SER A 64 8.93 2.20 -5.40
C SER A 64 8.22 0.85 -5.21
N PHE A 65 8.52 -0.13 -6.06
CA PHE A 65 7.98 -1.48 -5.95
C PHE A 65 8.45 -2.21 -4.69
N GLU A 66 9.76 -2.22 -4.41
CA GLU A 66 10.31 -2.87 -3.22
C GLU A 66 9.82 -2.19 -1.95
N LYS A 67 9.79 -0.85 -1.91
CA LYS A 67 9.24 -0.10 -0.78
C LYS A 67 7.78 -0.44 -0.54
N LEU A 68 6.96 -0.53 -1.60
CA LEU A 68 5.56 -0.93 -1.45
C LEU A 68 5.42 -2.38 -1.00
N LYS A 69 6.26 -3.30 -1.49
CA LYS A 69 6.31 -4.69 -1.01
C LYS A 69 6.65 -4.72 0.48
N THR A 70 7.72 -4.06 0.89
CA THR A 70 8.16 -4.01 2.29
C THR A 70 7.10 -3.40 3.19
N VAL A 71 6.48 -2.29 2.81
CA VAL A 71 5.43 -1.71 3.64
C VAL A 71 4.17 -2.59 3.66
N LEU A 72 3.83 -3.29 2.58
CA LEU A 72 2.73 -4.25 2.56
C LEU A 72 3.04 -5.59 3.26
N THR A 73 4.28 -5.86 3.62
CA THR A 73 4.65 -7.06 4.40
C THR A 73 4.99 -6.73 5.85
N GLN A 74 5.48 -5.51 6.13
CA GLN A 74 5.84 -5.03 7.46
C GLN A 74 4.75 -4.21 8.14
N ALA A 75 3.84 -3.57 7.38
CA ALA A 75 2.69 -2.96 8.01
C ALA A 75 2.00 -4.06 8.85
N PRO A 76 1.58 -3.75 10.08
CA PRO A 76 0.72 -4.62 10.87
C PRO A 76 -0.64 -4.66 10.16
N ILE A 77 -0.69 -5.37 9.03
CA ILE A 77 -1.91 -5.63 8.31
C ILE A 77 -2.65 -6.61 9.19
N LEU A 78 -3.70 -6.11 9.84
CA LEU A 78 -4.66 -6.87 10.62
C LEU A 78 -4.18 -7.24 12.03
N ILE A 79 -4.43 -6.36 13.00
CA ILE A 79 -5.28 -6.88 14.06
C ILE A 79 -6.65 -7.02 13.40
N GLN A 80 -7.16 -8.25 13.35
CA GLN A 80 -8.60 -8.40 13.17
C GLN A 80 -9.23 -7.70 14.37
N PRO A 81 -10.08 -6.67 14.15
CA PRO A 81 -10.75 -6.04 15.27
C PRO A 81 -11.48 -7.12 16.06
N GLU A 82 -11.14 -7.22 17.34
CA GLU A 82 -11.75 -8.19 18.22
C GLU A 82 -13.18 -7.74 18.55
N PRO A 83 -14.21 -8.54 18.22
CA PRO A 83 -15.58 -8.20 18.54
C PRO A 83 -15.76 -8.07 20.06
N GLY A 84 -16.41 -7.00 20.50
CA GLY A 84 -16.67 -6.76 21.93
C GLY A 84 -15.56 -6.02 22.68
N LYS A 85 -14.49 -5.58 22.00
CA LYS A 85 -13.49 -4.68 22.57
C LYS A 85 -13.66 -3.25 22.04
N ASP A 86 -13.32 -2.28 22.88
CA ASP A 86 -13.44 -0.86 22.56
C ASP A 86 -12.42 -0.41 21.51
N PHE A 87 -12.76 0.65 20.79
CA PHE A 87 -11.88 1.31 19.85
C PHE A 87 -11.49 2.70 20.34
N VAL A 88 -10.25 3.10 20.07
CA VAL A 88 -9.76 4.46 20.31
C VAL A 88 -9.42 5.10 18.99
N VAL A 89 -9.92 6.32 18.75
CA VAL A 89 -9.58 7.10 17.55
C VAL A 89 -8.68 8.25 17.96
N TYR A 90 -7.48 8.27 17.39
CA TYR A 90 -6.58 9.43 17.45
C TYR A 90 -6.78 10.23 16.17
N SER A 91 -7.02 11.54 16.30
CA SER A 91 -7.11 12.44 15.15
C SER A 91 -6.12 13.57 15.30
N ASP A 92 -5.42 13.88 14.22
CA ASP A 92 -4.61 15.09 14.08
C ASP A 92 -5.17 15.93 12.94
N VAL A 93 -5.35 17.22 13.17
CA VAL A 93 -6.03 18.13 12.24
C VAL A 93 -5.14 19.33 12.00
N SER A 94 -4.76 19.54 10.73
CA SER A 94 -4.11 20.76 10.28
C SER A 94 -5.07 21.64 9.49
N HIS A 95 -4.67 22.87 9.17
CA HIS A 95 -5.45 23.77 8.29
C HIS A 95 -5.68 23.21 6.87
N VAL A 96 -4.92 22.20 6.45
CA VAL A 96 -4.90 21.69 5.06
C VAL A 96 -5.34 20.23 4.97
N SER A 97 -5.30 19.47 6.08
CA SER A 97 -5.57 18.04 6.08
C SER A 97 -6.09 17.54 7.42
N LEU A 98 -6.93 16.50 7.36
CA LEU A 98 -7.35 15.72 8.51
C LEU A 98 -6.69 14.34 8.45
N GLY A 99 -6.00 13.93 9.51
CA GLY A 99 -5.51 12.57 9.71
C GLY A 99 -6.18 11.91 10.89
N CYS A 100 -6.51 10.62 10.80
CA CYS A 100 -6.96 9.84 11.93
C CYS A 100 -6.44 8.39 11.90
N VAL A 101 -6.25 7.84 13.09
CA VAL A 101 -5.79 6.48 13.36
C VAL A 101 -6.80 5.82 14.29
N LEU A 102 -7.34 4.68 13.86
CA LEU A 102 -8.18 3.79 14.65
C LEU A 102 -7.27 2.76 15.33
N MET A 103 -7.38 2.62 16.65
CA MET A 103 -6.60 1.71 17.46
C MET A 103 -7.49 0.81 18.34
N GLN A 104 -6.98 -0.37 18.66
CA GLN A 104 -7.57 -1.32 19.60
C GLN A 104 -6.43 -2.04 20.32
N ASP A 105 -6.48 -2.12 21.66
CA ASP A 105 -5.43 -2.70 22.52
C ASP A 105 -4.00 -2.25 22.15
N ASP A 106 -3.80 -0.93 22.05
CA ASP A 106 -2.53 -0.28 21.70
C ASP A 106 -1.92 -0.66 20.34
N LYS A 107 -2.68 -1.32 19.47
CA LYS A 107 -2.26 -1.58 18.08
C LYS A 107 -3.18 -0.92 17.09
N VAL A 108 -2.61 -0.61 15.92
CA VAL A 108 -3.31 0.14 14.88
C VAL A 108 -4.21 -0.80 14.08
N VAL A 109 -5.48 -0.42 14.01
CA VAL A 109 -6.50 -1.09 13.20
C VAL A 109 -6.59 -0.46 11.82
N ALA A 110 -6.62 0.88 11.71
CA ALA A 110 -6.74 1.58 10.43
C ALA A 110 -6.19 3.02 10.46
N TYR A 111 -5.77 3.54 9.29
CA TYR A 111 -5.54 4.98 9.08
C TYR A 111 -6.57 5.55 8.10
N SER A 112 -6.90 6.82 8.27
CA SER A 112 -7.75 7.57 7.35
C SER A 112 -7.26 9.01 7.26
N SER A 113 -7.33 9.60 6.07
CA SER A 113 -7.04 11.02 5.88
C SER A 113 -7.98 11.66 4.85
N ARG A 114 -8.26 12.95 5.01
CA ARG A 114 -9.08 13.78 4.11
C ARG A 114 -8.40 15.11 3.80
#